data_AF-A0A1J5JBC9-F1
#
_entry.id   AF-A0A1J5JBC9-F1
#
_cell.length_a   1.000
_cell.length_b   1.000
_cell.length_c   1.000
_cell.angle_alpha   90.00
_cell.angle_beta   90.00
_cell.angle_gamma   90.00
#
_symmetry.space_group_name_H-M   'P 1'
#
loop_
_entity.id
_entity.type
_entity.pdbx_description
1 polymer ?
#
loop_
_entity_poly.entity_id
_entity_poly.type
_entity_poly.pdbx_seq_one_letter_code
_entity_poly.pdbx_strand_id
1 'polypeptide(L)' 'MRWRAGFSSSYQSIYNSASAETAYELTYNLSVNDHARIHPAVQYVSHPSGDASLAHVWLGQLRIELAL' A
#
# COMPACT_ATOMS: atom_id res chain seq x y z
N MET A 1 -4.97 -9.61 7.83
CA MET A 1 -5.69 -8.65 6.95
C MET A 1 -4.65 -7.72 6.32
N ARG A 2 -4.43 -7.81 5.00
CA ARG A 2 -3.46 -6.95 4.28
C ARG A 2 -4.21 -5.72 3.78
N TRP A 3 -3.97 -4.55 4.38
CA TRP A 3 -4.48 -3.28 3.86
C TRP A 3 -3.71 -2.93 2.59
N ARG A 4 -4.28 -3.27 1.43
CA ARG A 4 -3.89 -2.66 0.17
C ARG A 4 -4.70 -1.38 0.04
N ALA A 5 -4.06 -0.26 -0.28
CA ALA A 5 -4.76 0.89 -0.82
C ALA A 5 -5.24 0.53 -2.23
N GLY A 6 -6.30 -0.26 -2.33
CA GLY A 6 -7.01 -0.51 -3.59
C GLY A 6 -8.35 0.20 -3.51
N PHE A 7 -8.61 1.10 -4.46
CA PHE A 7 -9.92 1.73 -4.57
C PHE A 7 -10.98 0.70 -4.95
N SER A 8 -12.21 0.92 -4.47
CA SER A 8 -13.36 0.07 -4.77
C SER A 8 -13.64 0.03 -6.28
N SER A 9 -14.09 -1.13 -6.76
CA SER A 9 -14.46 -1.43 -8.15
C SER A 9 -15.35 -0.38 -8.85
N SER A 10 -16.01 0.50 -8.08
CA SER A 10 -16.87 1.59 -8.54
C SER A 10 -16.15 2.75 -9.23
N TYR A 11 -14.85 2.96 -9.02
CA TYR A 11 -14.10 4.05 -9.68
C TYR A 11 -13.51 3.68 -11.05
N GLN A 12 -13.29 2.38 -11.32
CA GLN A 12 -12.70 1.91 -12.59
C GLN A 12 -13.64 1.98 -13.80
N SER A 13 -14.95 2.19 -13.60
CA SER A 13 -15.93 2.15 -14.69
C SER A 13 -16.08 3.46 -15.48
N ILE A 14 -15.57 4.59 -14.96
CA ILE A 14 -15.91 5.93 -15.52
C ILE A 14 -14.75 6.54 -16.30
N TYR A 15 -13.51 6.25 -15.92
CA TYR A 15 -12.33 6.80 -16.59
C TYR A 15 -11.58 5.73 -17.37
N ASN A 16 -11.80 5.76 -18.69
CA ASN A 16 -11.04 5.05 -19.71
C ASN A 16 -9.60 5.64 -19.83
N SER A 17 -8.89 5.74 -18.70
CA SER A 17 -7.51 6.22 -18.62
C SER A 17 -6.60 4.99 -18.58
N ALA A 18 -5.92 4.76 -19.71
CA ALA A 18 -5.11 3.58 -20.01
C ALA A 18 -3.76 3.51 -19.26
N SER A 19 -3.68 3.98 -18.01
CA SER A 19 -2.46 3.84 -17.21
C SER A 19 -2.67 2.80 -16.11
N ALA A 20 -1.78 1.80 -16.04
CA ALA A 20 -1.80 0.80 -14.99
C ALA A 20 -1.22 1.42 -13.71
N GLU A 21 -2.01 1.45 -12.63
CA GLU A 21 -1.51 1.72 -11.29
C GLU A 21 -0.47 0.66 -10.92
N THR A 22 0.70 1.09 -10.47
CA THR A 22 1.76 0.17 -10.00
C THR A 22 2.17 0.55 -8.59
N ALA A 23 2.15 -0.44 -7.69
CA ALA A 23 2.55 -0.27 -6.30
C ALA A 23 3.78 -1.13 -5.98
N TYR A 24 4.82 -0.50 -5.47
CA TYR A 24 6.03 -1.14 -4.96
C TYR A 24 6.02 -1.05 -3.44
N GLU A 25 6.18 -2.18 -2.74
CA GLU A 25 6.18 -2.22 -1.28
C GLU A 25 7.49 -2.84 -0.77
N LEU A 26 8.18 -2.12 0.11
CA LEU A 26 9.30 -2.62 0.88
C LEU A 26 8.86 -2.75 2.34
N THR A 27 8.83 -3.98 2.84
CA THR A 27 8.43 -4.28 4.21
C THR A 27 9.57 -5.00 4.93
N TYR A 28 9.87 -4.58 6.15
CA TYR A 28 10.84 -5.25 7.03
C TYR A 28 10.11 -5.93 8.19
N ASN A 29 10.61 -7.07 8.66
CA ASN A 29 10.02 -7.82 9.77
C ASN A 29 10.94 -7.78 10.99
N LEU A 30 10.54 -7.06 12.02
CA LEU A 30 11.23 -6.95 13.31
C LEU A 30 10.53 -7.82 14.34
N SER A 31 11.18 -8.89 14.80
CA SER A 31 10.76 -9.57 16.03
C SER A 31 11.37 -8.86 17.22
N VAL A 32 10.53 -8.21 18.04
CA VAL A 32 10.98 -7.49 19.24
C VAL A 32 11.17 -8.46 20.40
N ASN A 33 10.18 -9.33 20.60
CA ASN A 33 10.20 -10.46 21.54
C ASN A 33 9.17 -11.50 21.10
N ASP A 34 8.99 -12.57 21.88
CA ASP A 34 8.05 -13.66 21.57
C ASP A 34 6.57 -13.22 21.54
N HIS A 35 6.28 -12.05 22.14
CA HIS A 35 4.94 -11.50 22.26
C HIS A 35 4.69 -10.31 21.33
N ALA A 36 5.71 -9.81 20.62
CA ALA A 36 5.60 -8.58 19.84
C ALA A 36 6.48 -8.59 18.58
N ARG A 37 5.87 -8.24 17.46
CA ARG A 37 6.54 -8.01 16.17
C ARG A 37 6.12 -6.68 15.58
N ILE A 38 7.04 -6.04 14.88
CA ILE A 38 6.83 -4.76 14.21
C ILE A 38 7.17 -4.94 12.73
N HIS A 39 6.32 -4.42 11.86
CA HIS A 39 6.50 -4.44 10.42
C HIS A 39 6.43 -3.01 9.88
N PRO A 40 7.54 -2.26 9.85
CA PRO A 40 7.59 -1.02 9.09
C PRO A 40 7.56 -1.36 7.60
N ALA A 41 6.80 -0.58 6.84
CA ALA A 41 6.71 -0.69 5.40
C ALA A 41 6.72 0.69 4.76
N VAL A 42 7.34 0.76 3.58
CA VAL A 42 7.29 1.92 2.70
C VAL A 42 6.73 1.45 1.37
N GLN A 43 5.75 2.18 0.85
CA GLN A 43 5.12 1.90 -0.41
C GLN A 43 5.25 3.11 -1.35
N TYR A 44 5.57 2.83 -2.61
CA TYR A 44 5.58 3.81 -3.69
C TYR A 44 4.49 3.42 -4.69
N VAL A 45 3.59 4.36 -4.99
CA VAL A 45 2.48 4.17 -5.93
C VAL A 45 2.66 5.11 -7.11
N SER A 46 2.80 4.54 -8.30
CA SER A 46 2.82 5.28 -9.58
C SER A 46 1.46 5.22 -10.26
N HIS A 47 1.04 6.35 -10.84
CA HIS A 47 -0.27 6.53 -11.49
C HIS A 47 -1.41 6.08 -10.57
N PRO A 48 -1.56 6.71 -9.39
CA PRO A 48 -2.61 6.31 -8.45
C PRO A 48 -3.98 6.41 -9.15
N SER A 49 -4.86 5.45 -8.87
CA SER A 49 -6.17 5.31 -9.51
C SER A 49 -6.12 5.08 -11.03
N GLY A 50 -4.96 4.71 -11.58
CA GLY A 50 -4.76 4.57 -13.03
C GLY A 50 -4.74 5.90 -13.79
N ASP A 51 -4.61 7.03 -13.08
CA ASP A 51 -4.54 8.36 -13.65
C ASP A 51 -3.09 8.85 -13.73
N ALA A 52 -2.61 9.08 -14.95
CA ALA A 52 -1.25 9.57 -15.18
C ALA A 52 -1.06 11.07 -14.88
N SER A 53 -2.16 11.81 -14.70
CA SER A 53 -2.13 13.22 -14.28
C SER A 53 -1.91 13.37 -12.77
N LEU A 54 -2.15 12.30 -12.00
CA LEU A 54 -1.91 12.30 -10.56
C LEU A 54 -0.43 12.03 -10.25
N ALA A 55 0.11 12.84 -9.34
CA ALA A 55 1.48 12.69 -8.88
C ALA A 55 1.70 11.35 -8.17
N HIS A 56 2.90 10.81 -8.29
CA HIS A 56 3.32 9.62 -7.56
C HIS A 56 3.28 9.85 -6.05
N VAL A 57 2.96 8.81 -5.29
CA VAL A 57 2.77 8.92 -3.84
C VAL A 57 3.68 7.95 -3.09
N TRP A 58 4.27 8.45 -2.01
CA TRP A 58 4.97 7.64 -1.01
C TRP A 58 4.09 7.47 0.23
N LEU A 59 3.97 6.23 0.70
CA LEU A 59 3.18 5.88 1.87
C LEU A 59 4.07 5.17 2.89
N GLY A 60 4.09 5.68 4.11
CA GLY A 60 4.69 5.00 5.26
C GLY A 60 3.64 4.23 6.04
N GLN A 61 3.93 2.99 6.39
CA GLN A 61 3.05 2.14 7.19
C GLN A 61 3.84 1.51 8.34
N LEU A 62 3.19 1.36 9.48
CA LEU A 62 3.73 0.65 10.64
C LEU A 62 2.67 -0.32 11.15
N ARG A 63 2.97 -1.63 11.11
CA ARG A 63 2.11 -2.65 11.70
C ARG A 63 2.78 -3.21 12.95
N ILE A 64 1.99 -3.38 14.01
CA ILE A 64 2.41 -4.03 15.25
C ILE A 64 1.54 -5.28 15.41
N GLU A 65 2.17 -6.42 15.62
CA GLU A 65 1.54 -7.70 15.92
C GLU A 65 1.88 -8.04 17.37
N LEU A 66 0.86 -8.29 18.18
CA LEU A 66 1.00 -8.70 19.57
C LEU A 66 0.43 -10.12 19.72
N ALA A 67 1.21 -11.02 20.30
CA ALA A 67 0.74 -12.33 20.71
C ALA A 67 0.40 -12.27 22.21
N LEU A 68 -0.86 -12.55 22.53
CA LEU A 68 -1.40 -12.66 23.89
C LEU A 68 -1.33 -14.11 24.37
#